data_AF-U7QS20-F1
#
_entry.id   AF-U7QS20-F1
#
_cell.length_a   1.000
_cell.length_b   1.000
_cell.length_c   1.000
_cell.angle_alpha   90.00
_cell.angle_beta   90.00
_cell.angle_gamma   90.00
#
_symmetry.space_group_name_H-M   'P 1'
#
loop_
_entity.id
_entity.type
_entity.pdbx_description
1 polymer ?
#
loop_
_entity_poly.entity_id
_entity_poly.type
_entity_poly.pdbx_seq_one_letter_code
_entity_poly.pdbx_strand_id
1 'polypeptide(L)'
;MILFDKENLSPVRRRTLERITHSALKLYREKKFPSPEEIANEAEYAKVTLRSYFSTHSDFVEYVVKQVIGSFVIPPMGNDAEENIEKLLRWGYEEIEANEALMRDALRISQLRWQESLSGEDNHKRPVLKKKK
;
A
#
# COMPACT_ATOMS: atom_id res chain seq x y z
N MET A 1 -8.54 -7.60 -2.80
CA MET A 1 -9.59 -7.68 -1.77
C MET A 1 -9.00 -7.99 -0.40
N ILE A 2 -9.47 -7.30 0.65
CA ILE A 2 -9.20 -7.66 2.05
C ILE A 2 -10.13 -8.82 2.43
N LEU A 3 -9.60 -9.88 3.05
CA LEU A 3 -10.32 -11.12 3.34
C LEU A 3 -10.86 -11.19 4.78
N PHE A 4 -11.04 -10.04 5.42
CA PHE A 4 -11.46 -9.97 6.81
C PHE A 4 -12.27 -8.71 7.11
N ASP A 5 -13.14 -8.84 8.11
CA ASP A 5 -13.86 -7.72 8.72
C ASP A 5 -13.00 -7.13 9.85
N LYS A 6 -12.60 -5.85 9.70
CA LYS A 6 -11.76 -5.15 10.68
C LYS A 6 -12.41 -5.07 12.06
N GLU A 7 -13.74 -4.92 12.11
CA GLU A 7 -14.48 -4.73 13.36
C GLU A 7 -14.73 -6.05 14.10
N ASN A 8 -14.59 -7.18 13.41
CA ASN A 8 -14.89 -8.50 13.93
C ASN A 8 -13.71 -9.49 13.90
N LEU A 9 -12.47 -8.97 13.91
CA LEU A 9 -11.28 -9.80 14.05
C LEU A 9 -11.14 -10.33 15.47
N SER A 10 -10.90 -11.64 15.61
CA SER A 10 -10.51 -12.20 16.90
C SER A 10 -9.20 -11.56 17.40
N PRO A 11 -8.99 -11.45 18.73
CA PRO A 11 -7.78 -10.83 19.28
C PRO A 11 -6.48 -11.45 18.77
N VAL A 12 -6.47 -12.77 18.54
CA VAL A 12 -5.31 -13.49 17.98
C VAL A 12 -5.05 -13.03 16.55
N ARG A 13 -6.08 -12.99 15.70
CA ARG A 13 -5.94 -12.54 14.31
C ARG A 13 -5.49 -11.08 14.23
N ARG A 14 -5.96 -10.24 15.16
CA ARG A 14 -5.57 -8.82 15.21
C ARG A 14 -4.08 -8.67 15.49
N ARG A 15 -3.58 -9.37 16.52
CA ARG A 15 -2.14 -9.39 16.83
C ARG A 15 -1.29 -9.93 15.69
N THR A 16 -1.76 -10.96 14.98
CA THR A 16 -1.07 -11.49 13.80
C THR A 16 -0.99 -10.43 12.69
N LEU A 17 -2.09 -9.74 12.40
CA LEU A 17 -2.13 -8.68 11.41
C LEU A 17 -1.19 -7.52 11.78
N GLU A 18 -1.19 -7.10 13.04
CA GLU A 18 -0.28 -6.08 13.58
C GLU A 18 1.18 -6.50 13.40
N ARG A 19 1.54 -7.74 13.76
CA ARG A 19 2.91 -8.25 13.62
C ARG A 19 3.38 -8.31 12.18
N ILE A 20 2.54 -8.79 11.26
CA ILE A 20 2.84 -8.83 9.83
C ILE A 20 3.03 -7.41 9.28
N THR A 21 2.16 -6.49 9.67
CA THR A 21 2.23 -5.07 9.26
C THR A 21 3.52 -4.42 9.77
N HIS A 22 3.85 -4.62 11.04
CA HIS A 22 5.06 -4.10 11.65
C HIS A 22 6.32 -4.64 10.97
N SER A 23 6.33 -5.93 10.64
CA SER A 23 7.45 -6.59 9.96
C SER A 23 7.67 -6.04 8.56
N ALA A 24 6.60 -5.83 7.79
CA ALA A 24 6.68 -5.17 6.49
C ALA A 24 7.22 -3.73 6.61
N LEU A 25 6.72 -2.95 7.57
CA LEU A 25 7.19 -1.57 7.80
C LEU A 25 8.67 -1.53 8.20
N LYS A 26 9.15 -2.50 8.98
CA LYS A 26 10.57 -2.64 9.30
C LYS A 26 11.39 -2.82 8.03
N LEU A 27 11.02 -3.76 7.15
CA LEU A 27 11.72 -3.99 5.88
C LEU A 27 11.68 -2.77 4.96
N TYR A 28 10.55 -2.05 4.89
CA TYR A 28 10.47 -0.81 4.11
C TYR A 28 11.36 0.31 4.67
N ARG A 29 11.48 0.45 5.99
CA ARG A 29 12.40 1.42 6.62
C ARG A 29 13.86 1.10 6.33
N GLU A 30 14.20 -0.16 6.15
CA GLU A 30 15.50 -0.62 5.66
C GLU A 30 15.70 -0.39 4.15
N LYS A 31 14.80 0.39 3.51
CA LYS A 31 14.80 0.71 2.08
C LYS A 31 14.69 -0.53 1.16
N LYS A 32 14.05 -1.61 1.64
CA LYS A 32 13.79 -2.83 0.87
C LYS A 32 12.42 -2.80 0.18
N PHE A 33 12.24 -3.68 -0.82
CA PHE A 33 10.98 -3.97 -1.50
C PHE A 33 10.57 -5.42 -1.23
N PRO A 34 10.04 -5.71 -0.03
CA PRO A 34 9.96 -7.07 0.46
C PRO A 34 8.84 -7.86 -0.21
N SER A 35 9.15 -9.08 -0.60
CA SER A 35 8.18 -10.06 -1.09
C SER A 35 7.22 -10.53 0.01
N PRO A 36 6.06 -11.12 -0.33
CA PRO A 36 5.17 -11.76 0.64
C PRO A 36 5.84 -12.78 1.57
N GLU A 37 6.91 -13.41 1.09
CA GLU A 37 7.64 -14.43 1.81
C GLU A 37 8.63 -13.82 2.81
N GLU A 38 9.36 -12.79 2.40
CA GLU A 38 10.25 -12.03 3.30
C GLU A 38 9.44 -11.37 4.43
N ILE A 39 8.27 -10.80 4.13
CA ILE A 39 7.37 -10.21 5.15
C ILE A 39 6.92 -11.28 6.15
N ALA A 40 6.49 -12.44 5.66
CA ALA A 40 6.00 -13.51 6.52
C ALA A 40 7.13 -14.07 7.39
N ASN A 41 8.31 -14.29 6.81
CA ASN A 41 9.48 -14.78 7.51
C ASN A 41 9.95 -13.79 8.60
N GLU A 42 10.01 -12.49 8.30
CA GLU A 42 10.33 -11.45 9.28
C GLU A 42 9.30 -11.42 10.44
N ALA A 43 8.03 -11.74 10.14
CA ALA A 43 6.98 -11.84 11.14
C ALA A 43 6.94 -13.19 11.88
N GLU A 44 7.88 -14.10 11.61
CA GLU A 44 7.91 -15.49 12.09
C GLU A 44 6.63 -16.28 11.76
N TYR A 45 6.09 -16.07 10.56
CA TYR A 45 4.93 -16.78 10.04
C TYR A 45 5.22 -17.41 8.69
N ALA A 46 4.45 -18.45 8.36
CA ALA A 46 4.42 -18.97 7.01
C ALA A 46 3.73 -17.98 6.06
N LYS A 47 4.16 -17.96 4.80
CA LYS A 47 3.56 -17.15 3.71
C LYS A 47 2.04 -17.30 3.58
N VAL A 48 1.51 -18.49 3.89
CA VAL A 48 0.05 -18.77 3.88
C VAL A 48 -0.70 -17.90 4.89
N THR A 49 -0.06 -17.50 5.99
CA THR A 49 -0.67 -16.63 6.99
C THR A 49 -1.04 -15.29 6.38
N LEU A 50 -0.16 -14.64 5.61
CA LEU A 50 -0.47 -13.38 4.92
C LEU A 50 -1.63 -13.55 3.92
N ARG A 51 -1.66 -14.67 3.18
CA ARG A 51 -2.74 -15.00 2.24
C ARG A 51 -4.10 -15.23 2.89
N SER A 52 -4.13 -15.50 4.20
CA SER A 52 -5.40 -15.60 4.96
C SER A 52 -6.04 -14.23 5.25
N TYR A 53 -5.30 -13.13 5.08
CA TYR A 53 -5.80 -11.76 5.28
C TYR A 53 -5.98 -11.00 3.96
N PHE A 54 -5.15 -11.27 2.95
CA PHE A 54 -5.12 -10.51 1.71
C PHE A 54 -5.09 -11.45 0.50
N SER A 55 -5.96 -11.20 -0.49
CA SER A 55 -6.01 -12.00 -1.72
C SER A 55 -4.73 -11.85 -2.55
N THR A 56 -4.17 -10.64 -2.59
CA THR A 56 -2.95 -10.33 -3.33
C THR A 56 -1.97 -9.56 -2.47
N HIS A 57 -0.69 -9.55 -2.87
CA HIS A 57 0.30 -8.71 -2.23
C HIS A 57 -0.04 -7.21 -2.37
N SER A 58 -0.57 -6.80 -3.51
CA SER A 58 -1.02 -5.43 -3.76
C SER A 58 -2.09 -4.97 -2.78
N ASP A 59 -3.00 -5.87 -2.37
CA ASP A 59 -4.02 -5.56 -1.35
C ASP A 59 -3.39 -5.33 0.04
N PHE A 60 -2.36 -6.10 0.37
CA PHE A 60 -1.61 -5.91 1.60
C PHE A 60 -0.88 -4.57 1.59
N VAL A 61 -0.15 -4.25 0.51
CA VAL A 61 0.57 -2.98 0.40
C VAL A 61 -0.38 -1.80 0.51
N GLU A 62 -1.53 -1.86 -0.18
CA GLU A 62 -2.57 -0.82 -0.07
C GLU A 62 -3.10 -0.68 1.38
N TYR A 63 -3.28 -1.78 2.10
CA TYR A 63 -3.64 -1.76 3.51
C TYR A 63 -2.57 -1.05 4.36
N VAL A 64 -1.29 -1.39 4.17
CA VAL A 64 -0.18 -0.77 4.91
C VAL A 64 -0.06 0.72 4.62
N VAL A 65 -0.16 1.13 3.34
CA VAL A 65 -0.17 2.55 2.94
C VAL A 65 -1.28 3.32 3.65
N LYS A 66 -2.50 2.77 3.70
CA LYS A 66 -3.62 3.40 4.41
C LYS A 66 -3.35 3.54 5.91
N GLN A 67 -2.65 2.59 6.52
CA GLN A 67 -2.26 2.71 7.94
C GLN A 67 -1.22 3.81 8.13
N VAL A 68 -0.20 3.88 7.28
CA VAL A 68 0.86 4.89 7.38
C VAL A 68 0.29 6.30 7.18
N ILE A 69 -0.43 6.55 6.07
CA ILE A 69 -1.03 7.86 5.80
C ILE A 69 -2.06 8.22 6.88
N GLY A 70 -2.84 7.24 7.35
CA GLY A 70 -3.81 7.46 8.44
C GLY A 70 -3.17 7.76 9.79
N SER A 71 -1.87 7.50 9.96
CA SER A 71 -1.11 7.80 11.18
C SER A 71 -0.42 9.17 11.16
N PHE A 72 -0.46 9.88 10.02
CA PHE A 72 0.16 11.19 9.89
C PHE A 72 -0.49 12.21 10.82
N VAL A 73 0.36 12.87 11.62
CA VAL A 73 -0.03 13.95 12.52
C VAL A 73 0.56 15.24 11.99
N ILE A 74 -0.26 16.02 11.29
CA ILE A 74 0.15 17.31 10.71
C ILE A 74 0.57 18.26 11.84
N PRO A 75 1.69 19.01 11.69
CA PRO A 75 2.15 19.95 12.70
C PRO A 75 1.13 21.09 12.92
N PRO A 76 1.09 21.69 14.12
CA PRO A 76 0.21 22.83 14.40
C PRO A 76 0.61 24.04 13.53
N MET A 77 -0.40 24.70 12.98
CA MET A 77 -0.24 25.86 12.10
C MET A 77 -0.51 27.17 12.85
N GLY A 78 0.22 28.22 12.49
CA GLY A 78 0.08 29.57 13.03
C GLY A 78 -0.72 30.52 12.13
N ASN A 79 -0.57 31.82 12.34
CA ASN A 79 -1.26 32.87 11.57
C ASN A 79 -0.51 33.31 10.30
N ASP A 80 0.77 32.95 10.17
CA ASP A 80 1.58 33.32 9.01
C ASP A 80 1.51 32.24 7.93
N ALA A 81 1.06 32.63 6.73
CA ALA A 81 0.83 31.69 5.64
C ALA A 81 2.14 31.13 5.07
N GLU A 82 3.20 31.93 5.00
CA GLU A 82 4.50 31.52 4.47
C GLU A 82 5.15 30.49 5.41
N GLU A 83 5.17 30.78 6.71
CA GLU A 83 5.68 29.88 7.75
C GLU A 83 4.90 28.55 7.79
N ASN A 84 3.58 28.60 7.61
CA ASN A 84 2.74 27.39 7.56
C ASN A 84 3.07 26.51 6.34
N ILE A 85 3.30 27.11 5.17
CA ILE A 85 3.72 26.38 3.97
C ILE A 85 5.08 25.73 4.21
N GLU A 86 6.04 26.47 4.76
CA GLU A 86 7.37 25.95 5.04
C GLU A 86 7.32 24.76 6.02
N LYS A 87 6.55 24.90 7.11
CA LYS A 87 6.30 23.83 8.09
C LYS A 87 5.68 22.60 7.45
N LEU A 88 4.65 22.79 6.62
CA LEU A 88 3.96 21.69 5.96
C LEU A 88 4.88 20.96 4.99
N LEU A 89 5.66 21.69 4.18
CA LEU A 89 6.58 21.09 3.22
C LEU A 89 7.69 20.31 3.94
N ARG A 90 8.33 20.90 4.95
CA ARG A 90 9.39 20.23 5.72
C ARG A 90 8.88 18.93 6.36
N TRP A 91 7.76 19.00 7.07
CA TRP A 91 7.14 17.81 7.66
C TRP A 91 6.76 16.78 6.59
N GLY A 92 6.13 17.20 5.50
CA GLY A 92 5.71 16.31 4.43
C GLY A 92 6.88 15.59 3.75
N TYR A 93 8.01 16.28 3.54
CA TYR A 93 9.22 15.67 2.99
C TYR A 93 9.85 14.67 3.95
N GLU A 94 9.87 14.95 5.27
CA GLU A 94 10.34 13.99 6.28
C GLU A 94 9.49 12.71 6.27
N GLU A 95 8.16 12.83 6.20
CA GLU A 95 7.26 11.67 6.11
C GLU A 95 7.45 10.87 4.82
N ILE A 96 7.63 11.56 3.68
CA ILE A 96 7.91 10.92 2.39
C ILE A 96 9.25 10.17 2.44
N GLU A 97 10.30 10.77 3.00
CA GLU A 97 11.62 10.16 3.11
C GLU A 97 11.61 8.93 4.04
N ALA A 98 10.95 9.05 5.20
CA ALA A 98 10.82 7.97 6.16
C ALA A 98 10.06 6.76 5.59
N ASN A 99 9.10 6.99 4.70
CA ASN A 99 8.24 5.97 4.11
C ASN A 99 8.53 5.69 2.63
N GLU A 100 9.67 6.16 2.12
CA GLU A 100 9.97 6.21 0.70
C GLU A 100 9.81 4.88 -0.03
N ALA A 101 10.35 3.78 0.51
CA ALA A 101 10.29 2.48 -0.14
C ALA A 101 8.87 1.94 -0.24
N LEU A 102 8.05 2.14 0.79
CA LEU A 102 6.63 1.79 0.78
C LEU A 102 5.87 2.61 -0.27
N MET A 103 6.14 3.92 -0.34
CA MET A 103 5.48 4.82 -1.30
C MET A 103 5.88 4.47 -2.74
N ARG A 104 7.15 4.13 -2.98
CA ARG A 104 7.64 3.66 -4.28
C ARG A 104 6.96 2.35 -4.69
N ASP A 105 6.79 1.40 -3.77
CA ASP A 105 6.10 0.14 -4.08
C ASP A 105 4.61 0.36 -4.36
N ALA A 106 3.96 1.22 -3.58
CA ALA A 106 2.57 1.62 -3.81
C ALA A 106 2.37 2.29 -5.18
N LEU A 107 3.32 3.15 -5.59
CA LEU A 107 3.31 3.78 -6.91
C LEU A 107 3.48 2.75 -8.03
N ARG A 108 4.43 1.81 -7.88
CA ARG A 108 4.64 0.69 -8.81
C ARG A 108 3.38 -0.14 -8.99
N ILE A 109 2.69 -0.48 -7.89
CA ILE A 109 1.42 -1.20 -7.90
C ILE A 109 0.33 -0.40 -8.63
N SER A 110 0.25 0.90 -8.37
CA SER A 110 -0.73 1.78 -9.01
C SER A 110 -0.51 1.85 -10.53
N GLN A 111 0.75 1.92 -10.96
CA GLN A 111 1.12 1.89 -12.38
C GLN A 111 0.78 0.56 -13.04
N LEU A 112 1.04 -0.58 -12.39
CA LEU A 112 0.66 -1.90 -12.89
C LEU A 112 -0.86 -2.03 -13.07
N ARG A 113 -1.64 -1.62 -12.08
CA ARG A 113 -3.12 -1.64 -12.16
C ARG A 113 -3.63 -0.77 -13.31
N TRP A 114 -3.03 0.40 -13.53
CA TRP A 114 -3.38 1.26 -14.65
C TRP A 114 -3.08 0.59 -16.00
N GLN A 115 -1.91 -0.04 -16.16
CA GLN A 115 -1.57 -0.79 -17.38
C GLN A 115 -2.52 -1.96 -17.64
N GLU A 116 -2.87 -2.71 -16.59
CA GLU A 116 -3.85 -3.80 -16.67
C GLU A 116 -5.21 -3.29 -17.12
N SER A 117 -5.67 -2.13 -16.61
CA SER A 117 -6.95 -1.55 -17.03
C SER A 117 -6.98 -1.18 -18.53
N LEU A 118 -5.88 -0.67 -19.08
CA LEU A 118 -5.77 -0.34 -20.50
C LEU A 118 -5.81 -1.61 -21.38
N SER A 119 -5.18 -2.69 -20.92
CA SER A 119 -5.20 -3.97 -21.64
C SER A 119 -6.57 -4.67 -21.61
N GLY A 120 -7.38 -4.41 -20.58
CA GLY A 120 -8.75 -4.91 -20.46
C GLY A 120 -9.76 -4.19 -21.36
N GLU A 121 -9.51 -2.92 -21.70
CA GLU A 121 -10.40 -2.12 -22.57
C GLU A 121 -10.30 -2.49 -24.06
N ASP A 122 -9.18 -3.08 -24.50
CA ASP A 122 -8.92 -3.44 -25.90
C ASP A 122 -9.73 -4.66 -26.38
N ASN A 123 -10.40 -5.39 -25.47
CA ASN A 123 -11.22 -6.57 -25.79
C ASN A 123 -12.71 -6.28 -26.04
N HIS A 124 -13.19 -5.05 -25.88
CA HIS A 124 -14.61 -4.74 -26.07
C HIS A 124 -14.97 -3.70 -27.14
N LYS A 125 -14.01 -3.16 -27.91
CA LYS A 125 -14.32 -2.22 -29.01
C LYS A 125 -13.40 -2.32 -30.23
N ARG A 126 -13.33 -3.49 -30.88
CA ARG A 126 -12.98 -3.54 -32.30
C ARG A 126 -14.23 -3.90 -33.11
N PRO A 127 -14.93 -2.94 -33.74
CA PRO A 127 -15.94 -3.30 -34.72
C PRO A 127 -15.22 -4.02 -35.85
N VAL A 128 -15.50 -5.31 -36.00
CA VAL A 128 -15.08 -6.10 -37.16
C VAL A 128 -15.78 -5.47 -38.37
N LEU A 129 -15.05 -4.63 -39.10
CA LEU A 129 -15.48 -4.11 -40.40
C LEU A 129 -15.63 -5.31 -41.34
N LYS A 130 -16.85 -5.85 -41.43
CA LYS A 130 -17.22 -6.82 -42.45
C LYS A 130 -17.07 -6.12 -43.81
N LYS A 131 -16.01 -6.46 -44.54
CA LYS A 131 -15.91 -6.14 -45.97
C LYS A 131 -17.09 -6.82 -46.68
N LYS A 132 -18.04 -6.01 -47.18
CA LYS A 132 -19.05 -6.49 -48.12
C LYS A 132 -18.33 -6.84 -49.44
N LYS A 133 -18.51 -8.08 -49.89
CA LYS A 133 -18.30 -8.48 -51.29
C LYS A 133 -19.57 -8.16 -52.07
#